data_AF-A0A656JVL9-F1
#
_entry.id   AF-A0A656JVL9-F1
#
_cell.length_a   1.000
_cell.length_b   1.000
_cell.length_c   1.000
_cell.angle_alpha   90.00
_cell.angle_beta   90.00
_cell.angle_gamma   90.00
#
_symmetry.space_group_name_H-M   'P 1'
#
loop_
_entity.id
_entity.type
_entity.pdbx_description
1 polymer ?
#
loop_
_entity_poly.entity_id
_entity_poly.type
_entity_poly.pdbx_seq_one_letter_code
_entity_poly.pdbx_strand_id
1 'polypeptide(L)' 'MYSKVFALADRAAGKPLPRAILPGITLKSPKITRNLTTAWFAERVDDRRERCVLRAPKGG' A
#
# COMPACT_ATOMS: atom_id res chain seq x y z
N MET A 1 12.79 2.82 1.32
CA MET A 1 13.09 1.51 1.93
C MET A 1 13.16 0.31 0.96
N TYR A 2 12.75 0.37 -0.32
CA TYR A 2 12.75 -0.84 -1.20
C TYR A 2 13.57 -0.74 -2.50
N SER A 3 14.24 0.38 -2.75
CA SER A 3 14.92 0.64 -4.03
C SER A 3 16.00 -0.39 -4.36
N LYS A 4 16.71 -0.92 -3.35
CA LYS A 4 17.74 -1.96 -3.53
C LYS A 4 17.16 -3.31 -3.98
N VAL A 5 15.99 -3.68 -3.44
CA VAL A 5 15.30 -4.93 -3.80
C VAL A 5 14.77 -4.85 -5.23
N PHE A 6 14.17 -3.72 -5.60
CA PHE A 6 13.73 -3.50 -6.99
C PHE A 6 14.89 -3.48 -7.97
N ALA A 7 16.01 -2.82 -7.64
CA ALA A 7 17.20 -2.80 -8.50
C ALA A 7 17.84 -4.20 -8.67
N LEU A 8 17.76 -5.06 -7.65
CA LEU A 8 18.20 -6.45 -7.75
C LEU A 8 17.27 -7.26 -8.68
N ALA A 9 15.95 -7.09 -8.53
CA ALA A 9 14.96 -7.76 -9.36
C ALA A 9 15.09 -7.34 -10.84
N ASP A 10 15.23 -6.04 -11.11
CA ASP A 10 15.38 -5.49 -12.46
C ASP A 10 16.68 -6.01 -13.13
N ARG A 11 17.77 -6.15 -12.36
CA ARG A 11 19.03 -6.72 -12.84
C ARG A 11 18.92 -8.21 -13.14
N ALA A 12 18.23 -8.97 -12.29
CA ALA A 12 18.02 -10.39 -12.49
C ALA A 12 17.14 -10.69 -13.72
N ALA A 13 16.15 -9.85 -14.01
CA ALA A 13 15.28 -10.00 -15.17
C ALA A 13 15.83 -9.35 -16.46
N GLY A 14 16.89 -8.55 -16.37
CA GLY A 14 17.48 -7.81 -17.50
C GLY A 14 16.60 -6.68 -18.04
N LYS A 15 15.48 -6.36 -17.37
CA LYS A 15 14.53 -5.32 -17.75
C LYS A 15 13.76 -4.81 -16.52
N PRO A 16 13.26 -3.56 -16.51
CA PRO A 16 12.40 -3.08 -15.44
C PRO A 16 11.15 -3.94 -15.31
N LEU A 17 10.91 -4.52 -14.14
CA LEU A 17 9.69 -5.29 -13.91
C LEU A 17 8.48 -4.36 -13.72
N PRO A 18 7.28 -4.77 -14.19
CA PRO A 18 6.05 -4.07 -13.86
C PRO A 18 5.85 -4.10 -12.34
N ARG A 19 5.64 -2.92 -11.75
CA ARG A 19 5.39 -2.75 -10.32
C ARG A 19 3.90 -2.60 -10.09
N ALA A 20 3.40 -3.11 -8.96
CA ALA A 20 2.04 -2.85 -8.55
C ALA A 20 1.87 -1.34 -8.26
N ILE A 21 0.88 -0.71 -8.90
CA ILE A 21 0.55 0.70 -8.70
C ILE A 21 -0.88 0.76 -8.16
N LEU A 22 -1.11 1.62 -7.17
CA LEU A 22 -2.47 1.89 -6.70
C LEU A 22 -3.22 2.70 -7.76
N PRO A 23 -4.41 2.25 -8.20
CA PRO A 23 -5.16 2.96 -9.22
C PRO A 23 -5.71 4.28 -8.66
N GLY A 24 -5.64 5.35 -9.45
CA GLY A 24 -6.12 6.70 -9.10
C GLY A 24 -7.63 6.90 -9.27
N ILE A 25 -8.45 5.90 -8.91
CA ILE A 25 -9.92 5.98 -9.07
C ILE A 25 -10.59 6.59 -7.84
N THR A 26 -11.74 7.22 -8.03
CA THR A 26 -12.57 7.75 -6.95
C THR A 26 -13.43 6.64 -6.34
N LEU A 27 -13.57 6.68 -5.01
CA LEU A 27 -14.38 5.74 -4.28
C LEU A 27 -15.84 6.22 -4.24
N LYS A 28 -16.74 5.38 -4.73
CA LYS A 28 -18.19 5.61 -4.65
C LYS A 28 -18.79 4.62 -3.66
N SER A 29 -19.34 5.13 -2.56
CA SER A 29 -20.05 4.32 -1.57
C SER A 29 -21.14 5.16 -0.91
N PRO A 30 -22.30 4.58 -0.54
CA PRO A 30 -23.37 5.29 0.16
C PRO A 30 -22.92 5.95 1.48
N LYS A 31 -21.81 5.50 2.07
CA LYS A 31 -21.26 5.99 3.33
C LYS A 31 -20.14 7.04 3.16
N ILE A 32 -19.73 7.31 1.92
CA ILE A 32 -18.65 8.25 1.62
C ILE A 32 -19.27 9.56 1.17
N THR A 33 -19.14 10.59 2.00
CA THR A 33 -19.70 11.94 1.75
C THR A 33 -18.69 12.91 1.14
N ARG A 34 -17.44 12.48 0.92
CA ARG A 34 -16.33 13.31 0.40
C ARG A 34 -15.66 12.61 -0.79
N ASN A 35 -15.01 13.37 -1.66
CA ASN A 35 -14.27 12.81 -2.78
C ASN A 35 -12.98 12.14 -2.28
N LEU A 36 -12.99 10.81 -2.17
CA LEU A 36 -11.85 10.01 -1.71
C LEU A 36 -11.33 9.14 -2.86
N THR A 37 -10.03 8.89 -2.88
CA THR A 37 -9.37 8.05 -3.87
C THR A 37 -9.05 6.66 -3.32
N THR A 38 -8.80 5.69 -4.18
CA THR A 38 -8.31 4.37 -3.74
C THR A 38 -6.98 4.48 -2.99
N ALA A 39 -6.12 5.44 -3.33
CA ALA A 39 -4.90 5.70 -2.59
C ALA A 39 -5.19 6.08 -1.12
N TRP A 40 -6.14 6.99 -0.89
CA TRP A 40 -6.57 7.37 0.46
C TRP A 40 -7.09 6.18 1.28
N PHE A 41 -7.86 5.29 0.65
CA PHE A 41 -8.38 4.11 1.35
C PHE A 41 -7.29 3.11 1.69
N ALA A 42 -6.36 2.86 0.77
CA ALA A 42 -5.21 1.98 1.00
C ALA A 42 -4.38 2.48 2.20
N GLU A 43 -4.07 3.78 2.24
CA GLU A 43 -3.35 4.41 3.36
C GLU A 43 -4.11 4.25 4.68
N ARG A 44 -5.41 4.58 4.69
CA ARG A 44 -6.23 4.48 5.92
C ARG A 44 -6.33 3.06 6.48
N VAL A 45 -6.42 2.06 5.60
CA VAL A 45 -6.41 0.64 6.01
C VAL A 45 -5.05 0.26 6.56
N ASP A 46 -3.97 0.69 5.92
CA ASP A 46 -2.61 0.38 6.34
C ASP A 46 -2.29 0.99 7.71
N ASP A 47 -2.65 2.26 7.95
CA ASP A 47 -2.54 2.91 9.25
C ASP A 47 -3.28 2.14 10.35
N ARG A 48 -4.48 1.63 10.03
CA ARG A 48 -5.26 0.85 10.99
C ARG A 48 -4.57 -0.49 11.27
N ARG A 49 -4.06 -1.16 10.24
CA ARG A 49 -3.28 -2.40 10.37
C ARG A 49 -2.04 -2.16 11.23
N GLU A 50 -1.27 -1.11 10.96
CA GLU A 50 -0.07 -0.75 11.71
C GLU A 50 -0.40 -0.52 13.19
N ARG A 51 -1.43 0.28 13.49
CA ARG A 51 -1.90 0.46 14.88
C ARG A 51 -2.29 -0.86 15.54
N CYS A 52 -2.93 -1.78 14.82
CA CYS A 52 -3.25 -3.11 15.35
C CYS A 52 -1.97 -3.92 15.63
N VAL A 53 -1.00 -3.93 14.71
CA VAL A 53 0.28 -4.62 14.89
C VAL A 53 1.08 -4.05 16.07
N LEU A 54 1.09 -2.72 16.22
CA LEU A 54 1.76 -2.05 17.34
C LEU A 54 1.12 -2.34 18.70
N ARG A 55 -0.19 -2.59 18.73
CA ARG A 55 -0.94 -2.94 19.95
C ARG A 55 -0.88 -4.41 20.29
N ALA A 56 -0.54 -5.28 19.34
CA ALA A 56 -0.41 -6.70 19.62
C ALA A 56 0.68 -6.87 20.69
N PRO A 57 0.43 -7.59 21.79
CA PRO A 57 1.46 -7.89 22.76
C PRO A 57 2.61 -8.54 21.99
N LYS A 58 3.83 -8.03 22.13
CA LYS A 58 5.02 -8.77 21.71
C LYS A 58 4.92 -10.09 22.46
N GLY A 59 4.69 -11.19 21.74
CA GLY A 59 4.60 -12.51 22.33
C GLY A 59 5.78 -12.69 23.29
N GLY A 60 5.44 -12.94 24.56
CA GLY A 60 6.40 -13.36 25.58
C GLY A 60 6.80 -14.80 25.36
#